data_AF-A0A5C6YZR6-F1
#
_entry.id   AF-A0A5C6YZR6-F1
#
_cell.length_a   1.000
_cell.length_b   1.000
_cell.length_c   1.000
_cell.angle_alpha   90.00
_cell.angle_beta   90.00
_cell.angle_gamma   90.00
#
_symmetry.space_group_name_H-M   'P 1'
#
loop_
_entity.id
_entity.type
_entity.pdbx_description
1 polymer ?
#
loop_
_entity_poly.entity_id
_entity_poly.type
_entity_poly.pdbx_seq_one_letter_code
_entity_poly.pdbx_strand_id
1 'polypeptide(L)'
;MKKLIFSAFALLAGTFAFAQLNPAPYGPQYVGPAPTATLQPALPGAAAGANTGLSVQNGNANKVRVQQAGTSQSVYTFQDDGTGTGGNQAKVMQTGAVQAISGVENAAEVLQSGSDNRSQTKQEGDYNSAITRQGQNNLSSSGNKAGIRQGTGQQAENNVAVVDQDGENNEGSIQQTYDNSEAWTIQNGNANQSMVNQNAGPNGTAGHYAYTEQLGNDNQNAIMQSGDGQSNWAFAYQTGDNNLSKQVQDQSDMVDSGFVNYALVDQGANQDGLISGIKTSLDAVDSRINDDALNGTTTNSVALQNQDGGDLDAESHQYGNANHSEQYQSGYGNDAYILQNSYGTGNYGRQDQIGTESTAGLAQVGSGNKAWQRQADDNNIVMSTQVGNGNLLNTFQDGNGNRGITSQYGTDNAALLVQRGGHSYTIEQDGTGNQANILQLGPNGNFNTDGIDCSFLDPNNPTMNYPDLDFNLSDICSGC
;
A
#
# COMPACT_ATOMS: atom_id res chain seq x y z
N MET A 1 -32.11 -26.51 56.34
CA MET A 1 -32.23 -25.26 55.55
C MET A 1 -30.83 -24.69 55.34
N LYS A 2 -30.38 -24.54 54.06
CA LYS A 2 -29.51 -23.48 53.48
C LYS A 2 -28.22 -23.09 54.27
N LYS A 3 -26.97 -23.03 53.77
CA LYS A 3 -26.31 -22.75 52.46
C LYS A 3 -24.85 -23.25 52.57
N LEU A 4 -24.22 -23.96 51.61
CA LEU A 4 -23.47 -23.45 50.45
C LEU A 4 -22.61 -22.19 50.71
N ILE A 5 -21.30 -22.38 50.92
CA ILE A 5 -20.23 -21.40 50.62
C ILE A 5 -19.09 -22.17 49.93
N PHE A 6 -18.99 -21.99 48.62
CA PHE A 6 -17.84 -22.33 47.80
C PHE A 6 -16.77 -21.26 48.04
N SER A 7 -15.56 -21.67 48.43
CA SER A 7 -14.36 -20.80 48.38
C SER A 7 -13.48 -21.26 47.22
N ALA A 8 -13.27 -20.31 46.31
CA ALA A 8 -12.57 -20.41 45.05
C ALA A 8 -11.11 -20.87 45.18
N PHE A 9 -10.70 -21.81 44.32
CA PHE A 9 -9.33 -21.91 43.78
C PHE A 9 -9.41 -22.74 42.49
N ALA A 10 -9.98 -22.14 41.44
CA ALA A 10 -9.91 -22.64 40.07
C ALA A 10 -10.07 -21.47 39.10
N LEU A 11 -9.00 -20.70 38.87
CA LEU A 11 -8.73 -20.03 37.60
C LEU A 11 -7.32 -19.41 37.63
N LEU A 12 -6.31 -20.23 37.34
CA LEU A 12 -5.04 -19.76 36.82
C LEU A 12 -5.05 -20.11 35.32
N ALA A 13 -6.02 -19.55 34.61
CA ALA A 13 -5.96 -19.41 33.17
C ALA A 13 -5.13 -18.16 32.93
N GLY A 14 -3.86 -18.34 32.55
CA GLY A 14 -3.06 -17.26 32.01
C GLY A 14 -3.76 -16.72 30.78
N THR A 15 -4.38 -15.56 30.92
CA THR A 15 -4.79 -14.74 29.79
C THR A 15 -3.50 -14.24 29.15
N PHE A 16 -3.10 -14.89 28.04
CA PHE A 16 -2.27 -14.21 27.05
C PHE A 16 -3.13 -13.06 26.53
N ALA A 17 -2.87 -11.87 27.06
CA ALA A 17 -3.32 -10.65 26.42
C ALA A 17 -2.57 -10.60 25.09
N PHE A 18 -3.26 -10.93 24.00
CA PHE A 18 -2.87 -10.40 22.70
C PHE A 18 -2.80 -8.89 22.90
N ALA A 19 -1.61 -8.31 22.70
CA ALA A 19 -1.51 -6.89 22.50
C ALA A 19 -2.37 -6.59 21.27
N GLN A 20 -3.61 -6.13 21.51
CA GLN A 20 -4.36 -5.47 20.46
C GLN A 20 -3.48 -4.33 19.99
N LEU A 21 -3.01 -4.39 18.75
CA LEU A 21 -2.72 -3.18 17.99
C LEU A 21 -3.99 -2.35 18.07
N ASN A 22 -3.93 -1.35 18.94
CA ASN A 22 -4.97 -0.36 19.10
C ASN A 22 -5.17 0.24 17.70
N PRO A 23 -6.37 0.19 17.10
CA PRO A 23 -6.58 0.76 15.77
C PRO A 23 -6.15 2.22 15.85
N ALA A 24 -5.16 2.61 15.04
CA ALA A 24 -4.74 3.99 15.03
C ALA A 24 -5.95 4.88 14.70
N PRO A 25 -6.05 6.09 15.28
CA PRO A 25 -7.22 6.96 15.13
C PRO A 25 -7.47 7.50 13.71
N TYR A 26 -6.74 7.06 12.68
CA TYR A 26 -6.56 7.82 11.44
C TYR A 26 -6.80 6.93 10.20
N GLY A 27 -7.99 7.05 9.58
CA GLY A 27 -8.28 6.62 8.18
C GLY A 27 -9.40 5.61 7.94
N PRO A 28 -10.06 5.61 6.75
CA PRO A 28 -11.17 4.71 6.50
C PRO A 28 -10.73 3.27 6.21
N GLN A 29 -11.44 2.34 6.86
CA GLN A 29 -11.93 1.07 6.31
C GLN A 29 -10.98 -0.13 6.18
N TYR A 30 -10.41 -0.57 7.30
CA TYR A 30 -10.62 -1.94 7.79
C TYR A 30 -10.58 -1.98 9.33
N VAL A 31 -11.66 -2.42 9.96
CA VAL A 31 -11.82 -2.49 11.43
C VAL A 31 -12.17 -3.92 11.88
N GLY A 32 -11.74 -4.91 11.09
CA GLY A 32 -11.84 -6.32 11.44
C GLY A 32 -10.47 -6.89 11.80
N PRO A 33 -10.37 -7.94 12.62
CA PRO A 33 -9.14 -8.73 12.62
C PRO A 33 -8.97 -9.36 11.23
N ALA A 34 -7.77 -9.28 10.68
CA ALA A 34 -7.41 -9.98 9.45
C ALA A 34 -7.93 -11.43 9.50
N PRO A 35 -8.51 -11.96 8.41
CA PRO A 35 -8.96 -13.33 8.41
C PRO A 35 -7.75 -14.24 8.70
N THR A 36 -7.95 -15.18 9.62
CA THR A 36 -6.95 -16.19 9.97
C THR A 36 -7.29 -17.51 9.29
N ALA A 37 -6.25 -18.25 8.89
CA ALA A 37 -6.43 -19.51 8.17
C ALA A 37 -7.20 -20.54 9.02
N THR A 38 -8.08 -21.32 8.39
CA THR A 38 -8.88 -22.33 9.09
C THR A 38 -8.01 -23.48 9.59
N LEU A 39 -7.89 -23.59 10.91
CA LEU A 39 -7.14 -24.68 11.56
C LEU A 39 -7.85 -26.03 11.38
N GLN A 40 -7.07 -27.03 10.98
CA GLN A 40 -7.55 -28.40 10.83
C GLN A 40 -7.33 -29.20 12.12
N PRO A 41 -8.33 -29.97 12.58
CA PRO A 41 -8.21 -30.77 13.79
C PRO A 41 -7.23 -31.94 13.58
N ALA A 42 -6.54 -32.32 14.66
CA ALA A 42 -5.72 -33.53 14.67
C ALA A 42 -6.60 -34.78 14.55
N LEU A 43 -6.12 -35.78 13.81
CA LEU A 43 -6.80 -37.07 13.73
C LEU A 43 -6.77 -37.81 15.08
N PRO A 44 -7.82 -38.58 15.43
CA PRO A 44 -7.83 -39.38 16.65
C PRO A 44 -6.58 -40.29 16.75
N GLY A 45 -5.85 -40.17 17.86
CA GLY A 45 -4.63 -40.95 18.11
C GLY A 45 -3.33 -40.29 17.65
N ALA A 46 -3.38 -39.11 17.01
CA ALA A 46 -2.19 -38.30 16.75
C ALA A 46 -1.55 -37.81 18.05
N ALA A 47 -0.22 -37.63 18.04
CA ALA A 47 0.52 -37.07 19.16
C ALA A 47 0.18 -35.60 19.39
N ALA A 48 0.33 -35.12 20.63
CA ALA A 48 0.25 -33.69 20.92
C ALA A 48 1.34 -32.94 20.14
N GLY A 49 0.98 -31.81 19.53
CA GLY A 49 1.91 -31.04 18.69
C GLY A 49 2.12 -31.59 17.28
N ALA A 50 1.36 -32.61 16.86
CA ALA A 50 1.42 -33.09 15.49
C ALA A 50 0.93 -32.02 14.50
N ASN A 51 1.61 -31.91 13.36
CA ASN A 51 1.12 -31.10 12.24
C ASN A 51 -0.19 -31.70 11.70
N THR A 52 -1.12 -30.83 11.34
CA THR A 52 -2.45 -31.18 10.84
C THR A 52 -2.66 -30.65 9.44
N GLY A 53 -3.58 -31.29 8.72
CA GLY A 53 -4.06 -30.72 7.47
C GLY A 53 -5.19 -31.52 6.84
N LEU A 54 -5.86 -30.86 5.90
CA LEU A 54 -6.92 -31.42 5.08
C LEU A 54 -6.73 -30.89 3.66
N SER A 55 -6.74 -31.79 2.67
CA SER A 55 -6.72 -31.41 1.26
C SER A 55 -7.90 -32.04 0.55
N VAL A 56 -8.75 -31.18 -0.01
CA VAL A 56 -9.95 -31.57 -0.76
C VAL A 56 -9.73 -31.17 -2.22
N GLN A 57 -9.78 -32.15 -3.13
CA GLN A 57 -9.65 -31.93 -4.57
C GLN A 57 -10.88 -32.52 -5.25
N ASN A 58 -11.80 -31.66 -5.66
CA ASN A 58 -12.99 -32.02 -6.42
C ASN A 58 -12.77 -31.67 -7.88
N GLY A 59 -13.26 -32.48 -8.82
CA GLY A 59 -13.09 -32.18 -10.25
C GLY A 59 -11.81 -32.73 -10.85
N ASN A 60 -11.24 -32.04 -11.84
CA ASN A 60 -10.29 -32.60 -12.79
C ASN A 60 -8.89 -32.00 -12.65
N ALA A 61 -7.86 -32.85 -12.74
CA ALA A 61 -6.44 -32.46 -12.86
C ALA A 61 -5.88 -31.50 -11.80
N ASN A 62 -6.58 -31.29 -10.68
CA ASN A 62 -6.10 -30.50 -9.56
C ASN A 62 -4.86 -31.16 -8.93
N LYS A 63 -3.93 -30.33 -8.43
CA LYS A 63 -2.70 -30.77 -7.78
C LYS A 63 -2.50 -30.01 -6.49
N VAL A 64 -2.16 -30.75 -5.43
CA VAL A 64 -1.73 -30.19 -4.16
C VAL A 64 -0.41 -30.82 -3.71
N ARG A 65 0.48 -29.99 -3.17
CA ARG A 65 1.69 -30.44 -2.48
C ARG A 65 1.83 -29.70 -1.16
N VAL A 66 1.76 -30.43 -0.06
CA VAL A 66 1.95 -29.92 1.30
C VAL A 66 3.21 -30.53 1.91
N GLN A 67 4.09 -29.69 2.46
CA GLN A 67 5.28 -30.11 3.19
C GLN A 67 5.34 -29.35 4.53
N GLN A 68 5.17 -30.06 5.64
CA GLN A 68 5.15 -29.50 6.99
C GLN A 68 6.31 -30.08 7.81
N ALA A 69 7.15 -29.21 8.35
CA ALA A 69 8.24 -29.54 9.26
C ALA A 69 8.21 -28.57 10.44
N GLY A 70 7.80 -29.01 11.61
CA GLY A 70 7.56 -28.16 12.78
C GLY A 70 6.57 -28.79 13.75
N THR A 71 5.97 -27.97 14.61
CA THR A 71 5.03 -28.41 15.66
C THR A 71 3.68 -27.70 15.50
N SER A 72 2.58 -28.43 15.57
CA SER A 72 1.21 -27.90 15.50
C SER A 72 0.91 -27.05 14.25
N GLN A 73 1.64 -27.25 13.15
CA GLN A 73 1.38 -26.54 11.90
C GLN A 73 0.05 -27.01 11.30
N SER A 74 -0.68 -26.15 10.60
CA SER A 74 -1.96 -26.49 9.99
C SER A 74 -2.06 -26.05 8.53
N VAL A 75 -2.56 -26.94 7.66
CA VAL A 75 -2.85 -26.62 6.26
C VAL A 75 -4.24 -27.06 5.88
N TYR A 76 -5.03 -26.14 5.31
CA TYR A 76 -6.28 -26.45 4.63
C TYR A 76 -6.17 -26.11 3.15
N THR A 77 -6.44 -27.08 2.28
CA THR A 77 -6.60 -26.83 0.85
C THR A 77 -7.94 -27.35 0.35
N PHE A 78 -8.58 -26.55 -0.50
CA PHE A 78 -9.81 -26.91 -1.19
C PHE A 78 -9.72 -26.44 -2.64
N GLN A 79 -9.78 -27.38 -3.58
CA GLN A 79 -9.71 -27.13 -5.01
C GLN A 79 -10.94 -27.72 -5.69
N ASP A 80 -11.64 -26.94 -6.51
CA ASP A 80 -12.69 -27.43 -7.39
C ASP A 80 -12.66 -26.78 -8.78
N ASP A 81 -13.37 -27.39 -9.73
CA ASP A 81 -13.41 -26.89 -11.11
C ASP A 81 -14.29 -25.64 -11.25
N GLY A 82 -15.11 -25.31 -10.26
CA GLY A 82 -16.13 -24.27 -10.35
C GLY A 82 -17.02 -24.48 -11.57
N THR A 83 -16.99 -23.50 -12.47
CA THR A 83 -17.60 -23.57 -13.81
C THR A 83 -16.58 -23.84 -14.93
N GLY A 84 -15.30 -23.94 -14.58
CA GLY A 84 -14.17 -24.17 -15.45
C GLY A 84 -13.82 -25.66 -15.64
N THR A 85 -12.54 -25.92 -15.90
CA THR A 85 -12.02 -27.25 -16.30
C THR A 85 -11.11 -27.90 -15.26
N GLY A 86 -10.84 -27.23 -14.13
CA GLY A 86 -9.92 -27.70 -13.11
C GLY A 86 -8.45 -27.38 -13.44
N GLY A 87 -7.53 -28.23 -13.01
CA GLY A 87 -6.09 -28.01 -13.20
C GLY A 87 -5.47 -27.05 -12.17
N ASN A 88 -6.19 -26.73 -11.10
CA ASN A 88 -5.72 -25.83 -10.06
C ASN A 88 -4.52 -26.45 -9.30
N GLN A 89 -3.54 -25.64 -8.95
CA GLN A 89 -2.29 -26.07 -8.30
C GLN A 89 -2.06 -25.30 -7.00
N ALA A 90 -1.83 -26.02 -5.91
CA ALA A 90 -1.55 -25.46 -4.59
C ALA A 90 -0.28 -26.06 -4.00
N LYS A 91 0.73 -25.22 -3.75
CA LYS A 91 2.00 -25.60 -3.12
C LYS A 91 2.12 -24.91 -1.77
N VAL A 92 2.12 -25.70 -0.68
CA VAL A 92 2.25 -25.18 0.68
C VAL A 92 3.47 -25.80 1.36
N MET A 93 4.36 -24.95 1.86
CA MET A 93 5.53 -25.34 2.65
C MET A 93 5.53 -24.58 3.96
N GLN A 94 5.50 -25.31 5.07
CA GLN A 94 5.65 -24.76 6.41
C GLN A 94 6.88 -25.40 7.05
N THR A 95 7.83 -24.57 7.51
CA THR A 95 9.08 -25.07 8.06
C THR A 95 9.50 -24.29 9.32
N GLY A 96 10.11 -25.00 10.25
CA GLY A 96 10.86 -24.51 11.40
C GLY A 96 12.23 -25.15 11.47
N ALA A 97 13.24 -24.48 12.02
CA ALA A 97 14.51 -25.15 12.32
C ALA A 97 14.24 -26.30 13.31
N VAL A 98 14.57 -27.53 12.91
CA VAL A 98 14.26 -28.76 13.66
C VAL A 98 15.12 -28.92 14.93
N GLN A 99 15.66 -27.83 15.52
CA GLN A 99 16.10 -27.74 16.93
C GLN A 99 16.06 -26.28 17.45
N ALA A 100 15.55 -26.15 18.68
CA ALA A 100 15.21 -24.94 19.46
C ALA A 100 14.08 -24.05 18.87
N ILE A 101 12.88 -24.18 19.47
CA ILE A 101 11.65 -23.34 19.37
C ILE A 101 11.54 -22.50 18.08
N SER A 102 11.11 -23.14 16.99
CA SER A 102 10.76 -22.50 15.71
C SER A 102 9.89 -23.46 14.87
N GLY A 103 9.02 -22.96 14.01
CA GLY A 103 8.04 -23.72 13.23
C GLY A 103 6.76 -24.09 13.98
N VAL A 104 6.34 -23.30 14.96
CA VAL A 104 5.16 -23.55 15.81
C VAL A 104 3.93 -22.85 15.24
N GLU A 105 2.82 -23.58 15.11
CA GLU A 105 1.47 -23.03 14.84
C GLU A 105 1.34 -22.13 13.60
N ASN A 106 2.20 -22.32 12.59
CA ASN A 106 1.94 -21.73 11.26
C ASN A 106 0.67 -22.33 10.66
N ALA A 107 -0.18 -21.49 10.08
CA ALA A 107 -1.43 -21.85 9.46
C ALA A 107 -1.51 -21.35 8.02
N ALA A 108 -1.89 -22.23 7.09
CA ALA A 108 -2.08 -21.87 5.68
C ALA A 108 -3.43 -22.39 5.16
N GLU A 109 -4.14 -21.53 4.44
CA GLU A 109 -5.39 -21.85 3.76
C GLU A 109 -5.29 -21.51 2.27
N VAL A 110 -5.69 -22.46 1.42
CA VAL A 110 -5.76 -22.27 -0.03
C VAL A 110 -7.11 -22.74 -0.55
N LEU A 111 -7.90 -21.82 -1.09
CA LEU A 111 -9.19 -22.08 -1.73
C LEU A 111 -9.10 -21.68 -3.20
N GLN A 112 -9.33 -22.62 -4.11
CA GLN A 112 -9.25 -22.38 -5.55
C GLN A 112 -10.47 -22.98 -6.26
N SER A 113 -11.18 -22.16 -7.02
CA SER A 113 -12.26 -22.59 -7.90
C SER A 113 -12.03 -22.07 -9.31
N GLY A 114 -12.31 -22.90 -10.32
CA GLY A 114 -12.16 -22.55 -11.73
C GLY A 114 -11.05 -23.34 -12.43
N SER A 115 -10.30 -22.68 -13.32
CA SER A 115 -9.29 -23.34 -14.17
C SER A 115 -7.87 -22.85 -13.91
N ASP A 116 -6.90 -23.77 -13.87
CA ASP A 116 -5.45 -23.44 -13.91
C ASP A 116 -4.97 -22.39 -12.89
N ASN A 117 -5.68 -22.15 -11.80
CA ASN A 117 -5.25 -21.22 -10.76
C ASN A 117 -4.07 -21.82 -10.00
N ARG A 118 -3.08 -20.99 -9.65
CA ARG A 118 -1.85 -21.44 -9.00
C ARG A 118 -1.54 -20.63 -7.76
N SER A 119 -1.13 -21.33 -6.71
CA SER A 119 -0.70 -20.71 -5.47
C SER A 119 0.57 -21.36 -4.91
N GLN A 120 1.39 -20.52 -4.29
CA GLN A 120 2.56 -20.94 -3.53
C GLN A 120 2.57 -20.21 -2.19
N THR A 121 2.54 -20.97 -1.10
CA THR A 121 2.70 -20.46 0.26
C THR A 121 3.95 -21.07 0.88
N LYS A 122 4.86 -20.22 1.36
CA LYS A 122 6.02 -20.62 2.16
C LYS A 122 6.02 -19.86 3.49
N GLN A 123 5.92 -20.57 4.59
CA GLN A 123 5.99 -20.01 5.94
C GLN A 123 7.20 -20.57 6.69
N GLU A 124 8.02 -19.66 7.19
CA GLU A 124 9.15 -19.89 8.08
C GLU A 124 8.89 -19.16 9.41
N GLY A 125 9.40 -19.65 10.54
CA GLY A 125 9.15 -19.02 11.85
C GLY A 125 7.88 -19.53 12.54
N ASP A 126 7.21 -18.72 13.36
CA ASP A 126 6.12 -19.12 14.26
C ASP A 126 4.83 -18.32 14.08
N TYR A 127 3.67 -18.92 14.35
CA TYR A 127 2.37 -18.23 14.41
C TYR A 127 1.96 -17.44 13.16
N ASN A 128 2.52 -17.76 11.99
CA ASN A 128 2.20 -17.06 10.75
C ASN A 128 0.90 -17.60 10.14
N SER A 129 0.06 -16.72 9.61
CA SER A 129 -1.18 -17.05 8.91
C SER A 129 -1.12 -16.60 7.44
N ALA A 130 -1.36 -17.53 6.52
CA ALA A 130 -1.39 -17.25 5.09
C ALA A 130 -2.70 -17.75 4.48
N ILE A 131 -3.38 -16.90 3.72
CA ILE A 131 -4.64 -17.24 3.05
C ILE A 131 -4.53 -16.88 1.57
N THR A 132 -4.84 -17.84 0.70
CA THR A 132 -5.01 -17.63 -0.73
C THR A 132 -6.41 -18.03 -1.14
N ARG A 133 -7.15 -17.12 -1.75
CA ARG A 133 -8.48 -17.34 -2.32
C ARG A 133 -8.47 -16.97 -3.79
N GLN A 134 -8.85 -17.91 -4.65
CA GLN A 134 -8.94 -17.70 -6.08
C GLN A 134 -10.30 -18.21 -6.57
N GLY A 135 -11.10 -17.34 -7.18
CA GLY A 135 -12.40 -17.67 -7.73
C GLY A 135 -13.50 -17.96 -6.71
N GLN A 136 -13.45 -17.36 -5.53
CA GLN A 136 -14.46 -17.60 -4.49
C GLN A 136 -15.75 -16.82 -4.75
N ASN A 137 -15.68 -15.66 -5.41
CA ASN A 137 -16.86 -14.92 -5.86
C ASN A 137 -17.07 -15.03 -7.38
N ASN A 138 -16.05 -15.48 -8.11
CA ASN A 138 -16.15 -15.80 -9.54
C ASN A 138 -15.67 -17.23 -9.84
N LEU A 139 -16.61 -18.18 -9.89
CA LEU A 139 -16.34 -19.61 -10.16
C LEU A 139 -15.81 -19.91 -11.58
N SER A 140 -15.69 -18.90 -12.46
CA SER A 140 -15.03 -19.04 -13.76
C SER A 140 -13.60 -18.50 -13.77
N SER A 141 -13.05 -18.19 -12.60
CA SER A 141 -11.69 -17.64 -12.47
C SER A 141 -10.65 -18.56 -13.09
N SER A 142 -9.69 -17.98 -13.81
CA SER A 142 -8.74 -18.75 -14.62
C SER A 142 -7.34 -18.18 -14.58
N GLY A 143 -6.33 -19.05 -14.39
CA GLY A 143 -4.93 -18.68 -14.55
C GLY A 143 -4.38 -17.67 -13.53
N ASN A 144 -5.10 -17.42 -12.43
CA ASN A 144 -4.61 -16.53 -11.37
C ASN A 144 -3.39 -17.13 -10.67
N LYS A 145 -2.47 -16.29 -10.22
CA LYS A 145 -1.23 -16.66 -9.54
C LYS A 145 -1.09 -15.91 -8.22
N ALA A 146 -0.89 -16.64 -7.13
CA ALA A 146 -0.75 -16.07 -5.79
C ALA A 146 0.48 -16.62 -5.09
N GLY A 147 1.39 -15.74 -4.67
CA GLY A 147 2.58 -16.04 -3.91
C GLY A 147 2.55 -15.44 -2.53
N ILE A 148 2.71 -16.26 -1.48
CA ILE A 148 2.89 -15.77 -0.11
C ILE A 148 4.19 -16.36 0.44
N ARG A 149 5.07 -15.48 0.90
CA ARG A 149 6.27 -15.85 1.65
C ARG A 149 6.34 -15.10 2.96
N GLN A 150 6.22 -15.83 4.07
CA GLN A 150 6.44 -15.31 5.41
C GLN A 150 7.74 -15.89 5.95
N GLY A 151 8.68 -15.01 6.27
CA GLY A 151 9.99 -15.32 6.80
C GLY A 151 11.09 -15.48 5.75
N THR A 152 12.28 -15.04 6.16
CA THR A 152 13.55 -15.40 5.56
C THR A 152 14.52 -15.78 6.69
N GLY A 153 15.04 -17.00 6.68
CA GLY A 153 15.95 -17.43 7.74
C GLY A 153 15.29 -17.58 9.11
N GLN A 154 14.00 -17.96 9.15
CA GLN A 154 13.20 -18.18 10.37
C GLN A 154 12.82 -16.92 11.15
N GLN A 155 13.04 -15.74 10.59
CA GLN A 155 12.69 -14.46 11.22
C GLN A 155 11.29 -14.04 10.75
N ALA A 156 10.25 -14.71 11.26
CA ALA A 156 8.87 -14.30 11.04
C ALA A 156 7.94 -14.85 12.12
N GLU A 157 7.39 -13.97 12.94
CA GLU A 157 6.42 -14.30 13.97
C GLU A 157 5.14 -13.48 13.82
N ASN A 158 3.98 -14.12 13.95
CA ASN A 158 2.66 -13.45 13.97
C ASN A 158 2.33 -12.62 12.71
N ASN A 159 2.84 -13.00 11.53
CA ASN A 159 2.47 -12.31 10.30
C ASN A 159 1.15 -12.83 9.72
N VAL A 160 0.39 -11.95 9.08
CA VAL A 160 -0.83 -12.29 8.33
C VAL A 160 -0.70 -11.82 6.89
N ALA A 161 -0.90 -12.74 5.95
CA ALA A 161 -0.89 -12.46 4.51
C ALA A 161 -2.14 -13.05 3.86
N VAL A 162 -2.84 -12.21 3.10
CA VAL A 162 -4.07 -12.60 2.39
C VAL A 162 -3.99 -12.16 0.93
N VAL A 163 -4.18 -13.11 0.01
CA VAL A 163 -4.33 -12.83 -1.43
C VAL A 163 -5.69 -13.35 -1.88
N ASP A 164 -6.55 -12.45 -2.36
CA ASP A 164 -7.87 -12.76 -2.92
C ASP A 164 -7.94 -12.30 -4.37
N GLN A 165 -8.26 -13.22 -5.28
CA GLN A 165 -8.25 -12.97 -6.72
C GLN A 165 -9.50 -13.57 -7.37
N ASP A 166 -10.31 -12.73 -7.99
CA ASP A 166 -11.44 -13.16 -8.82
C ASP A 166 -11.24 -12.65 -10.26
N GLY A 167 -11.39 -13.53 -11.24
CA GLY A 167 -11.21 -13.21 -12.67
C GLY A 167 -10.06 -13.97 -13.32
N GLU A 168 -9.36 -13.33 -14.25
CA GLU A 168 -8.41 -14.00 -15.15
C GLU A 168 -6.98 -13.46 -15.00
N ASN A 169 -6.00 -14.35 -14.95
CA ASN A 169 -4.56 -14.01 -15.03
C ASN A 169 -4.06 -12.96 -14.02
N ASN A 170 -4.75 -12.74 -12.89
CA ASN A 170 -4.26 -11.83 -11.86
C ASN A 170 -3.05 -12.43 -11.15
N GLU A 171 -2.07 -11.61 -10.79
CA GLU A 171 -0.85 -12.01 -10.12
C GLU A 171 -0.64 -11.19 -8.85
N GLY A 172 -0.53 -11.87 -7.71
CA GLY A 172 -0.36 -11.24 -6.41
C GLY A 172 0.79 -11.90 -5.66
N SER A 173 1.70 -11.10 -5.10
CA SER A 173 2.81 -11.58 -4.30
C SER A 173 2.93 -10.79 -3.01
N ILE A 174 2.97 -11.50 -1.88
CA ILE A 174 3.22 -10.93 -0.55
C ILE A 174 4.48 -11.57 0.03
N GLN A 175 5.44 -10.75 0.42
CA GLN A 175 6.61 -11.14 1.19
C GLN A 175 6.65 -10.37 2.51
N GLN A 176 6.71 -11.08 3.63
CA GLN A 176 6.81 -10.51 4.97
C GLN A 176 8.03 -11.11 5.67
N THR A 177 8.88 -10.26 6.23
CA THR A 177 10.05 -10.66 7.04
C THR A 177 9.99 -9.95 8.38
N TYR A 178 10.41 -10.64 9.44
CA TYR A 178 10.20 -10.30 10.85
C TYR A 178 8.73 -10.32 11.22
N ASP A 179 8.31 -9.52 12.20
CA ASP A 179 7.15 -9.87 13.01
C ASP A 179 5.96 -8.94 12.76
N ASN A 180 4.78 -9.43 13.15
CA ASN A 180 3.54 -8.65 13.31
C ASN A 180 3.05 -7.91 12.05
N SER A 181 3.54 -8.26 10.86
CA SER A 181 3.17 -7.59 9.62
C SER A 181 1.87 -8.15 9.06
N GLU A 182 1.03 -7.26 8.54
CA GLU A 182 -0.24 -7.59 7.90
C GLU A 182 -0.26 -7.06 6.47
N ALA A 183 -0.65 -7.92 5.52
CA ALA A 183 -0.78 -7.57 4.13
C ALA A 183 -2.00 -8.24 3.51
N TRP A 184 -2.81 -7.45 2.79
CA TRP A 184 -3.96 -7.94 2.05
C TRP A 184 -3.98 -7.39 0.63
N THR A 185 -3.97 -8.29 -0.35
CA THR A 185 -4.18 -7.97 -1.77
C THR A 185 -5.51 -8.55 -2.25
N ILE A 186 -6.35 -7.70 -2.85
CA ILE A 186 -7.60 -8.04 -3.53
C ILE A 186 -7.48 -7.63 -5.00
N GLN A 187 -7.75 -8.55 -5.92
CA GLN A 187 -7.71 -8.28 -7.36
C GLN A 187 -8.94 -8.85 -8.04
N ASN A 188 -9.79 -7.98 -8.58
CA ASN A 188 -10.99 -8.36 -9.31
C ASN A 188 -10.90 -7.87 -10.75
N GLY A 189 -10.78 -8.80 -11.71
CA GLY A 189 -10.71 -8.47 -13.13
C GLY A 189 -9.65 -9.28 -13.88
N ASN A 190 -8.96 -8.65 -14.83
CA ASN A 190 -8.00 -9.34 -15.71
C ASN A 190 -6.59 -8.79 -15.56
N ALA A 191 -5.60 -9.68 -15.46
CA ALA A 191 -4.18 -9.35 -15.59
C ALA A 191 -3.68 -8.25 -14.62
N ASN A 192 -4.35 -8.06 -13.48
CA ASN A 192 -3.86 -7.14 -12.45
C ASN A 192 -2.63 -7.75 -11.76
N GLN A 193 -1.64 -6.93 -11.44
CA GLN A 193 -0.40 -7.34 -10.77
C GLN A 193 -0.16 -6.55 -9.49
N SER A 194 0.14 -7.25 -8.40
CA SER A 194 0.37 -6.67 -7.07
C SER A 194 1.58 -7.29 -6.41
N MET A 195 2.42 -6.44 -5.81
CA MET A 195 3.57 -6.87 -5.00
C MET A 195 3.61 -6.11 -3.68
N VAL A 196 3.56 -6.83 -2.58
CA VAL A 196 3.78 -6.28 -1.24
C VAL A 196 5.05 -6.90 -0.66
N ASN A 197 6.00 -6.08 -0.24
CA ASN A 197 7.20 -6.49 0.47
C ASN A 197 7.33 -5.70 1.77
N GLN A 198 7.23 -6.39 2.90
CA GLN A 198 7.33 -5.82 4.25
C GLN A 198 8.52 -6.43 4.97
N ASN A 199 9.44 -5.57 5.39
CA ASN A 199 10.61 -5.93 6.18
C ASN A 199 10.60 -5.15 7.50
N ALA A 200 9.91 -5.69 8.50
CA ALA A 200 9.67 -5.03 9.79
C ALA A 200 10.82 -5.21 10.80
N GLY A 201 12.04 -5.52 10.36
CA GLY A 201 13.14 -5.86 11.25
C GLY A 201 13.48 -4.78 12.27
N PRO A 202 14.21 -5.11 13.36
CA PRO A 202 14.62 -6.45 13.82
C PRO A 202 13.46 -7.26 14.46
N ASN A 203 13.75 -8.42 15.07
CA ASN A 203 12.75 -9.27 15.73
C ASN A 203 12.12 -8.58 16.96
N GLY A 204 10.82 -8.79 17.20
CA GLY A 204 10.06 -8.29 18.35
C GLY A 204 9.53 -6.86 18.19
N THR A 205 9.49 -6.36 16.97
CA THR A 205 9.16 -4.97 16.62
C THR A 205 7.69 -4.81 16.20
N ALA A 206 7.29 -3.55 15.99
CA ALA A 206 6.02 -3.26 15.35
C ALA A 206 6.04 -3.71 13.89
N GLY A 207 4.96 -4.35 13.45
CA GLY A 207 4.83 -4.77 12.05
C GLY A 207 4.35 -3.66 11.13
N HIS A 208 4.41 -3.93 9.83
CA HIS A 208 3.89 -3.05 8.80
C HIS A 208 2.47 -3.46 8.39
N TYR A 209 1.72 -2.51 7.83
CA TYR A 209 0.40 -2.73 7.27
C TYR A 209 0.36 -2.35 5.80
N ALA A 210 -0.15 -3.24 4.95
CA ALA A 210 -0.33 -2.98 3.54
C ALA A 210 -1.69 -3.49 3.06
N TYR A 211 -2.42 -2.64 2.36
CA TYR A 211 -3.68 -3.00 1.72
C TYR A 211 -3.66 -2.60 0.25
N THR A 212 -4.11 -3.52 -0.60
CA THR A 212 -4.20 -3.33 -2.03
C THR A 212 -5.54 -3.81 -2.54
N GLU A 213 -6.25 -2.96 -3.28
CA GLU A 213 -7.44 -3.33 -4.05
C GLU A 213 -7.29 -2.87 -5.51
N GLN A 214 -7.40 -3.82 -6.44
CA GLN A 214 -7.37 -3.55 -7.88
C GLN A 214 -8.65 -4.08 -8.54
N LEU A 215 -9.43 -3.18 -9.13
CA LEU A 215 -10.67 -3.47 -9.84
C LEU A 215 -10.53 -3.05 -11.31
N GLY A 216 -10.59 -3.99 -12.24
CA GLY A 216 -10.47 -3.73 -13.68
C GLY A 216 -9.33 -4.51 -14.33
N ASN A 217 -8.66 -3.93 -15.33
CA ASN A 217 -7.67 -4.66 -16.14
C ASN A 217 -6.26 -4.05 -16.07
N ASP A 218 -5.24 -4.90 -16.08
CA ASP A 218 -3.83 -4.51 -16.24
C ASP A 218 -3.33 -3.48 -15.21
N ASN A 219 -3.97 -3.37 -14.04
CA ASN A 219 -3.49 -2.48 -12.99
C ASN A 219 -2.27 -3.09 -12.29
N GLN A 220 -1.28 -2.26 -11.98
CA GLN A 220 -0.02 -2.64 -11.37
C GLN A 220 0.21 -1.83 -10.10
N ASN A 221 0.56 -2.50 -9.00
CA ASN A 221 1.04 -1.82 -7.81
C ASN A 221 2.23 -2.55 -7.17
N ALA A 222 3.04 -1.79 -6.43
CA ALA A 222 4.05 -2.31 -5.54
C ALA A 222 4.13 -1.47 -4.26
N ILE A 223 4.05 -2.14 -3.13
CA ILE A 223 4.25 -1.58 -1.80
C ILE A 223 5.54 -2.18 -1.23
N MET A 224 6.50 -1.33 -0.88
CA MET A 224 7.76 -1.71 -0.25
C MET A 224 7.91 -0.94 1.05
N GLN A 225 7.90 -1.66 2.17
CA GLN A 225 7.96 -1.08 3.51
C GLN A 225 9.15 -1.69 4.26
N SER A 226 10.00 -0.83 4.79
CA SER A 226 11.12 -1.19 5.66
C SER A 226 11.22 -0.24 6.84
N GLY A 227 11.86 -0.72 7.91
CA GLY A 227 12.25 0.11 9.03
C GLY A 227 13.09 -0.67 10.02
N ASP A 228 13.51 -0.01 11.09
CA ASP A 228 14.27 -0.57 12.21
C ASP A 228 13.37 -0.83 13.44
N GLY A 229 12.10 -1.19 13.19
CA GLY A 229 11.18 -1.73 14.18
C GLY A 229 9.89 -0.94 14.44
N GLN A 230 9.60 0.03 13.58
CA GLN A 230 8.40 0.88 13.62
C GLN A 230 7.40 0.46 12.52
N SER A 231 6.18 0.98 12.58
CA SER A 231 5.14 0.65 11.59
C SER A 231 5.19 1.57 10.36
N ASN A 232 4.93 0.98 9.20
CA ASN A 232 4.60 1.69 7.96
C ASN A 232 3.23 1.23 7.50
N TRP A 233 2.39 2.15 7.05
CA TRP A 233 1.04 1.88 6.56
C TRP A 233 0.92 2.35 5.11
N ALA A 234 0.52 1.43 4.22
CA ALA A 234 0.37 1.71 2.80
C ALA A 234 -0.96 1.18 2.28
N PHE A 235 -1.64 2.01 1.50
CA PHE A 235 -2.91 1.70 0.88
C PHE A 235 -2.83 2.03 -0.61
N ALA A 236 -3.18 1.06 -1.46
CA ALA A 236 -3.26 1.21 -2.90
C ALA A 236 -4.65 0.80 -3.39
N TYR A 237 -5.44 1.75 -3.88
CA TYR A 237 -6.73 1.50 -4.50
C TYR A 237 -6.67 1.89 -5.98
N GLN A 238 -6.95 0.96 -6.88
CA GLN A 238 -6.92 1.18 -8.32
C GLN A 238 -8.19 0.66 -8.97
N THR A 239 -9.07 1.57 -9.41
CA THR A 239 -10.30 1.24 -10.15
C THR A 239 -10.19 1.73 -11.58
N GLY A 240 -10.19 0.82 -12.54
CA GLY A 240 -10.10 1.09 -13.97
C GLY A 240 -9.00 0.27 -14.64
N ASP A 241 -8.33 0.82 -15.66
CA ASP A 241 -7.41 0.04 -16.50
C ASP A 241 -6.00 0.63 -16.62
N ASN A 242 -4.97 -0.21 -16.61
CA ASN A 242 -3.57 0.18 -16.85
C ASN A 242 -3.03 1.22 -15.85
N ASN A 243 -3.56 1.27 -14.62
CA ASN A 243 -3.04 2.18 -13.61
C ASN A 243 -1.80 1.57 -12.95
N LEU A 244 -0.82 2.40 -12.64
CA LEU A 244 0.42 2.01 -11.98
C LEU A 244 0.58 2.80 -10.68
N SER A 245 0.90 2.11 -9.60
CA SER A 245 1.32 2.75 -8.35
C SER A 245 2.57 2.11 -7.75
N LYS A 246 3.40 2.92 -7.09
CA LYS A 246 4.55 2.43 -6.34
C LYS A 246 4.73 3.24 -5.07
N GLN A 247 4.67 2.56 -3.93
CA GLN A 247 4.82 3.15 -2.61
C GLN A 247 6.06 2.54 -1.96
N VAL A 248 6.98 3.41 -1.53
CA VAL A 248 8.22 3.04 -0.83
C VAL A 248 8.25 3.82 0.47
N GLN A 249 8.35 3.10 1.59
CA GLN A 249 8.43 3.70 2.91
C GLN A 249 9.61 3.09 3.64
N ASP A 250 10.57 3.92 4.03
CA ASP A 250 11.70 3.56 4.88
C ASP A 250 11.63 4.35 6.17
N GLN A 251 11.40 3.66 7.27
CA GLN A 251 11.13 4.26 8.56
C GLN A 251 12.39 4.26 9.43
N SER A 252 12.91 5.45 9.71
CA SER A 252 14.16 5.65 10.45
C SER A 252 13.99 6.38 11.79
N ASP A 253 12.76 6.55 12.28
CA ASP A 253 12.48 7.23 13.54
C ASP A 253 12.95 6.45 14.78
N MET A 254 12.92 7.08 15.96
CA MET A 254 13.18 6.41 17.22
C MET A 254 12.22 5.23 17.42
N VAL A 255 12.80 4.05 17.64
CA VAL A 255 12.07 2.85 18.10
C VAL A 255 11.22 3.25 19.32
N ASP A 256 9.95 2.82 19.34
CA ASP A 256 8.92 3.12 20.36
C ASP A 256 8.21 4.48 20.29
N SER A 257 8.45 5.31 19.27
CA SER A 257 7.77 6.62 19.14
C SER A 257 6.26 6.52 18.85
N GLY A 258 5.81 5.38 18.32
CA GLY A 258 4.42 5.16 17.90
C GLY A 258 4.05 5.89 16.60
N PHE A 259 5.00 6.62 16.00
CA PHE A 259 4.81 7.28 14.72
C PHE A 259 4.83 6.26 13.58
N VAL A 260 4.06 6.57 12.54
CA VAL A 260 3.82 5.69 11.39
C VAL A 260 3.99 6.52 10.13
N ASN A 261 4.70 6.00 9.13
CA ASN A 261 4.60 6.62 7.80
C ASN A 261 3.32 6.10 7.14
N TYR A 262 2.51 7.01 6.63
CA TYR A 262 1.30 6.70 5.90
C TYR A 262 1.43 7.07 4.42
N ALA A 263 1.10 6.12 3.56
CA ALA A 263 1.04 6.31 2.12
C ALA A 263 -0.32 5.84 1.59
N LEU A 264 -1.04 6.70 0.89
CA LEU A 264 -2.27 6.37 0.18
C LEU A 264 -2.18 6.76 -1.29
N VAL A 265 -2.41 5.78 -2.16
CA VAL A 265 -2.69 5.99 -3.58
C VAL A 265 -4.12 5.59 -3.86
N ASP A 266 -4.92 6.53 -4.34
CA ASP A 266 -6.27 6.30 -4.84
C ASP A 266 -6.35 6.71 -6.32
N GLN A 267 -6.47 5.71 -7.18
CA GLN A 267 -6.65 5.87 -8.61
C GLN A 267 -8.08 5.43 -8.96
N GLY A 268 -9.06 6.30 -8.71
CA GLY A 268 -10.45 6.13 -9.15
C GLY A 268 -11.37 5.35 -8.22
N ALA A 269 -10.92 4.94 -7.04
CA ALA A 269 -11.76 4.26 -6.04
C ALA A 269 -12.53 5.25 -5.15
N ASN A 270 -12.17 6.54 -5.17
CA ASN A 270 -12.84 7.61 -4.43
C ASN A 270 -12.86 7.32 -2.92
N GLN A 271 -11.69 7.00 -2.38
CA GLN A 271 -11.49 6.77 -0.96
C GLN A 271 -11.27 8.10 -0.24
N ASP A 272 -11.83 8.22 0.97
CA ASP A 272 -11.56 9.36 1.82
C ASP A 272 -10.10 9.27 2.35
N GLY A 273 -9.27 10.28 2.08
CA GLY A 273 -7.93 10.37 2.65
C GLY A 273 -7.92 10.71 4.14
N LEU A 274 -6.82 10.43 4.83
CA LEU A 274 -6.50 10.95 6.16
C LEU A 274 -6.43 12.47 6.18
N ILE A 275 -5.81 13.08 5.16
CA ILE A 275 -5.47 14.51 5.19
C ILE A 275 -6.57 15.38 4.57
N SER A 276 -7.81 15.14 4.99
CA SER A 276 -8.99 15.95 4.63
C SER A 276 -8.81 17.45 4.94
N GLY A 277 -7.94 17.80 5.89
CA GLY A 277 -7.57 19.18 6.22
C GLY A 277 -6.82 19.92 5.10
N ILE A 278 -5.94 19.23 4.36
CA ILE A 278 -5.26 19.83 3.20
C ILE A 278 -6.24 20.01 2.06
N LYS A 279 -7.10 19.01 1.80
CA LYS A 279 -8.17 19.16 0.80
C LYS A 279 -9.05 20.38 1.12
N THR A 280 -9.48 20.54 2.37
CA THR A 280 -10.27 21.70 2.81
C THR A 280 -9.50 23.01 2.61
N SER A 281 -8.18 23.01 2.83
CA SER A 281 -7.33 24.18 2.61
C SER A 281 -7.21 24.52 1.11
N LEU A 282 -7.11 23.51 0.24
CA LEU A 282 -7.13 23.70 -1.21
C LEU A 282 -8.50 24.21 -1.70
N ASP A 283 -9.59 23.69 -1.15
CA ASP A 283 -10.95 24.13 -1.44
C ASP A 283 -11.14 25.63 -1.11
N ALA A 284 -10.47 26.11 -0.05
CA ALA A 284 -10.46 27.51 0.34
C ALA A 284 -9.56 28.39 -0.56
N VAL A 285 -8.57 27.81 -1.24
CA VAL A 285 -7.73 28.52 -2.24
C VAL A 285 -8.49 28.66 -3.55
N ASP A 286 -9.18 27.61 -4.00
CA ASP A 286 -9.99 27.63 -5.20
C ASP A 286 -11.15 26.63 -5.08
N SER A 287 -12.37 27.15 -4.92
CA SER A 287 -13.55 26.28 -4.76
C SER A 287 -13.89 25.48 -6.02
N ARG A 288 -13.41 25.91 -7.20
CA ARG A 288 -13.68 25.25 -8.49
C ARG A 288 -13.08 23.86 -8.59
N ILE A 289 -12.18 23.50 -7.67
CA ILE A 289 -11.64 22.13 -7.61
C ILE A 289 -12.71 21.09 -7.25
N ASN A 290 -13.85 21.52 -6.68
CA ASN A 290 -15.01 20.69 -6.34
C ASN A 290 -16.22 20.87 -7.26
N ASP A 291 -16.13 21.70 -8.30
CA ASP A 291 -17.32 22.04 -9.11
C ASP A 291 -17.85 20.84 -9.91
N ASP A 292 -17.02 19.80 -10.10
CA ASP A 292 -17.42 18.59 -10.81
C ASP A 292 -17.30 17.31 -9.98
N ALA A 293 -18.25 16.39 -10.16
CA ALA A 293 -18.24 15.08 -9.53
C ALA A 293 -17.00 14.26 -9.96
N LEU A 294 -16.31 13.67 -8.97
CA LEU A 294 -15.21 12.71 -9.19
C LEU A 294 -15.78 11.51 -9.95
N ASN A 295 -15.37 11.32 -11.21
CA ASN A 295 -15.84 10.19 -12.03
C ASN A 295 -15.04 8.92 -11.70
N GLY A 296 -15.75 7.81 -11.51
CA GLY A 296 -15.29 6.63 -10.76
C GLY A 296 -14.42 5.61 -11.50
N THR A 297 -13.58 6.03 -12.45
CA THR A 297 -12.57 5.14 -13.06
C THR A 297 -11.34 5.91 -13.51
N THR A 298 -10.15 5.35 -13.30
CA THR A 298 -8.88 5.86 -13.83
C THR A 298 -8.31 4.97 -14.92
N THR A 299 -7.57 5.58 -15.85
CA THR A 299 -6.79 4.81 -16.83
C THR A 299 -5.38 5.37 -17.01
N ASN A 300 -4.41 4.49 -17.28
CA ASN A 300 -3.01 4.86 -17.58
C ASN A 300 -2.37 5.82 -16.56
N SER A 301 -2.88 5.90 -15.33
CA SER A 301 -2.41 6.86 -14.35
C SER A 301 -1.24 6.28 -13.56
N VAL A 302 -0.28 7.12 -13.20
CA VAL A 302 0.95 6.75 -12.48
C VAL A 302 1.00 7.53 -11.17
N ALA A 303 1.16 6.83 -10.06
CA ALA A 303 1.32 7.45 -8.74
C ALA A 303 2.54 6.87 -8.02
N LEU A 304 3.51 7.71 -7.69
CA LEU A 304 4.73 7.34 -6.99
C LEU A 304 4.82 8.06 -5.65
N GLN A 305 5.04 7.29 -4.58
CA GLN A 305 5.27 7.82 -3.23
C GLN A 305 6.54 7.23 -2.67
N ASN A 306 7.41 8.08 -2.14
CA ASN A 306 8.63 7.68 -1.45
C ASN A 306 8.77 8.50 -0.17
N GLN A 307 8.81 7.81 0.96
CA GLN A 307 8.89 8.40 2.30
C GLN A 307 10.11 7.82 3.02
N ASP A 308 11.04 8.69 3.40
CA ASP A 308 12.28 8.33 4.11
C ASP A 308 12.42 9.15 5.40
N GLY A 309 12.08 8.53 6.53
CA GLY A 309 12.02 9.20 7.83
C GLY A 309 10.79 8.78 8.64
N GLY A 310 10.31 9.65 9.53
CA GLY A 310 9.26 9.35 10.51
C GLY A 310 8.01 10.22 10.42
N ASP A 311 6.85 9.67 10.74
CA ASP A 311 5.58 10.42 10.77
C ASP A 311 5.29 11.16 9.45
N LEU A 312 5.57 10.51 8.31
CA LEU A 312 5.36 11.10 6.99
C LEU A 312 4.01 10.66 6.44
N ASP A 313 3.18 11.62 6.00
CA ASP A 313 1.89 11.37 5.39
C ASP A 313 1.88 11.81 3.91
N ALA A 314 1.63 10.87 2.99
CA ALA A 314 1.55 11.12 1.55
C ALA A 314 0.25 10.57 0.97
N GLU A 315 -0.52 11.44 0.31
CA GLU A 315 -1.78 11.09 -0.36
C GLU A 315 -1.80 11.55 -1.80
N SER A 316 -2.10 10.62 -2.70
CA SER A 316 -2.28 10.88 -4.12
C SER A 316 -3.63 10.36 -4.58
N HIS A 317 -4.51 11.29 -4.96
CA HIS A 317 -5.81 10.98 -5.56
C HIS A 317 -5.81 11.38 -7.04
N GLN A 318 -6.00 10.39 -7.92
CA GLN A 318 -6.04 10.60 -9.36
C GLN A 318 -7.37 10.10 -9.91
N TYR A 319 -7.98 10.86 -10.81
CA TYR A 319 -9.23 10.54 -11.48
C TYR A 319 -9.11 10.91 -12.97
N GLY A 320 -9.58 10.04 -13.87
CA GLY A 320 -9.45 10.26 -15.32
C GLY A 320 -8.27 9.51 -15.96
N ASN A 321 -7.61 10.10 -16.95
CA ASN A 321 -6.66 9.37 -17.81
C ASN A 321 -5.26 10.01 -17.83
N ALA A 322 -4.22 9.17 -17.78
CA ALA A 322 -2.82 9.55 -17.95
C ALA A 322 -2.32 10.61 -16.96
N ASN A 323 -2.88 10.65 -15.75
CA ASN A 323 -2.39 11.51 -14.69
C ASN A 323 -1.11 10.93 -14.09
N HIS A 324 -0.19 11.79 -13.68
CA HIS A 324 1.09 11.41 -13.11
C HIS A 324 1.35 12.22 -11.84
N SER A 325 1.48 11.54 -10.70
CA SER A 325 1.78 12.14 -9.41
C SER A 325 3.06 11.54 -8.83
N GLU A 326 3.91 12.39 -8.29
CA GLU A 326 5.14 12.02 -7.59
C GLU A 326 5.21 12.75 -6.25
N GLN A 327 5.36 12.02 -5.16
CA GLN A 327 5.57 12.57 -3.82
C GLN A 327 6.83 11.97 -3.20
N TYR A 328 7.77 12.84 -2.86
CA TYR A 328 9.01 12.50 -2.19
C TYR A 328 9.08 13.27 -0.87
N GLN A 329 9.07 12.56 0.25
CA GLN A 329 9.17 13.15 1.57
C GLN A 329 10.38 12.56 2.30
N SER A 330 11.15 13.44 2.95
CA SER A 330 12.24 13.03 3.83
C SER A 330 12.30 13.87 5.09
N GLY A 331 12.53 13.24 6.23
CA GLY A 331 12.60 13.88 7.54
C GLY A 331 11.44 13.47 8.46
N TYR A 332 10.79 14.42 9.13
CA TYR A 332 9.81 14.11 10.18
C TYR A 332 8.52 14.94 10.09
N GLY A 333 7.34 14.31 10.16
CA GLY A 333 6.08 15.04 10.30
C GLY A 333 5.64 15.83 9.07
N ASN A 334 6.04 15.42 7.86
CA ASN A 334 5.67 16.15 6.64
C ASN A 334 4.39 15.57 6.03
N ASP A 335 3.54 16.46 5.51
CA ASP A 335 2.28 16.14 4.86
C ASP A 335 2.31 16.54 3.37
N ALA A 336 2.03 15.59 2.48
CA ALA A 336 1.97 15.79 1.04
C ALA A 336 0.62 15.31 0.49
N TYR A 337 -0.08 16.17 -0.24
CA TYR A 337 -1.37 15.87 -0.85
C TYR A 337 -1.41 16.32 -2.31
N ILE A 338 -1.69 15.38 -3.22
CA ILE A 338 -1.95 15.65 -4.63
C ILE A 338 -3.35 15.17 -5.00
N LEU A 339 -4.13 16.05 -5.61
CA LEU A 339 -5.41 15.74 -6.25
C LEU A 339 -5.35 16.08 -7.74
N GLN A 340 -5.58 15.10 -8.62
CA GLN A 340 -5.66 15.29 -10.07
C GLN A 340 -7.05 14.81 -10.56
N ASN A 341 -7.91 15.74 -10.97
CA ASN A 341 -9.34 15.49 -11.19
C ASN A 341 -9.71 15.12 -12.65
N SER A 342 -10.88 14.48 -12.77
CA SER A 342 -11.56 13.76 -13.85
C SER A 342 -11.74 14.42 -15.22
N TYR A 343 -11.57 15.74 -15.38
CA TYR A 343 -11.96 16.44 -16.62
C TYR A 343 -10.80 16.76 -17.56
N GLY A 344 -9.64 16.15 -17.33
CA GLY A 344 -8.57 16.22 -18.29
C GLY A 344 -7.56 15.10 -18.20
N THR A 345 -6.63 15.16 -19.14
CA THR A 345 -5.64 14.12 -19.38
C THR A 345 -4.24 14.66 -19.18
N GLY A 346 -3.31 13.85 -18.67
CA GLY A 346 -1.89 14.20 -18.72
C GLY A 346 -1.44 15.25 -17.70
N ASN A 347 -2.13 15.38 -16.55
CA ASN A 347 -1.64 16.25 -15.50
C ASN A 347 -0.39 15.65 -14.85
N TYR A 348 0.61 16.49 -14.58
CA TYR A 348 1.83 16.11 -13.88
C TYR A 348 1.97 16.95 -12.61
N GLY A 349 2.05 16.27 -11.47
CA GLY A 349 2.23 16.90 -10.16
C GLY A 349 3.41 16.25 -9.45
N ARG A 350 4.36 17.05 -9.01
CA ARG A 350 5.49 16.59 -8.19
C ARG A 350 5.59 17.41 -6.91
N GLN A 351 5.72 16.72 -5.78
CA GLN A 351 5.98 17.31 -4.47
C GLN A 351 7.27 16.72 -3.88
N ASP A 352 8.22 17.58 -3.54
CA ASP A 352 9.44 17.21 -2.82
C ASP A 352 9.47 17.97 -1.48
N GLN A 353 9.41 17.28 -0.36
CA GLN A 353 9.51 17.87 0.98
C GLN A 353 10.71 17.27 1.73
N ILE A 354 11.64 18.13 2.16
CA ILE A 354 12.85 17.73 2.87
C ILE A 354 12.96 18.57 4.15
N GLY A 355 12.75 17.97 5.32
CA GLY A 355 12.81 18.70 6.58
C GLY A 355 11.76 18.22 7.56
N THR A 356 11.26 19.13 8.40
CA THR A 356 10.27 18.79 9.43
C THR A 356 9.00 19.62 9.34
N GLU A 357 7.85 19.01 9.71
CA GLU A 357 6.56 19.70 9.91
C GLU A 357 6.10 20.56 8.71
N SER A 358 6.41 20.15 7.47
CA SER A 358 6.04 20.90 6.25
C SER A 358 4.80 20.32 5.57
N THR A 359 3.97 21.18 4.99
CA THR A 359 2.71 20.81 4.32
C THR A 359 2.70 21.27 2.86
N ALA A 360 2.47 20.34 1.94
CA ALA A 360 2.35 20.60 0.51
C ALA A 360 1.02 20.08 -0.03
N GLY A 361 0.19 20.99 -0.55
CA GLY A 361 -1.07 20.67 -1.23
C GLY A 361 -1.03 21.11 -2.69
N LEU A 362 -1.43 20.21 -3.58
CA LEU A 362 -1.59 20.47 -5.01
C LEU A 362 -2.91 19.91 -5.51
N ALA A 363 -3.73 20.75 -6.15
CA ALA A 363 -4.91 20.30 -6.90
C ALA A 363 -4.80 20.73 -8.37
N GLN A 364 -4.97 19.78 -9.30
CA GLN A 364 -4.97 20.02 -10.74
C GLN A 364 -6.29 19.52 -11.34
N VAL A 365 -7.05 20.43 -11.95
CA VAL A 365 -8.34 20.14 -12.58
C VAL A 365 -8.29 20.63 -14.02
N GLY A 366 -8.50 19.72 -14.97
CA GLY A 366 -8.37 20.00 -16.42
C GLY A 366 -7.19 19.23 -17.03
N SER A 367 -6.64 19.68 -18.16
CA SER A 367 -5.71 18.88 -18.98
C SER A 367 -4.29 19.45 -19.06
N GLY A 368 -3.28 18.58 -18.99
CA GLY A 368 -1.89 18.93 -19.28
C GLY A 368 -1.26 19.95 -18.32
N ASN A 369 -1.84 20.15 -17.14
CA ASN A 369 -1.26 21.03 -16.14
C ASN A 369 0.00 20.38 -15.55
N LYS A 370 1.05 21.19 -15.33
CA LYS A 370 2.28 20.74 -14.70
C LYS A 370 2.57 21.59 -13.48
N ALA A 371 2.83 20.92 -12.36
CA ALA A 371 3.21 21.56 -11.12
C ALA A 371 4.37 20.83 -10.45
N TRP A 372 5.35 21.59 -9.97
CA TRP A 372 6.41 21.11 -9.10
C TRP A 372 6.51 22.00 -7.86
N GLN A 373 6.28 21.40 -6.70
CA GLN A 373 6.43 22.05 -5.40
C GLN A 373 7.61 21.41 -4.67
N ARG A 374 8.59 22.23 -4.28
CA ARG A 374 9.72 21.81 -3.46
C ARG A 374 9.79 22.67 -2.21
N GLN A 375 9.82 22.02 -1.05
CA GLN A 375 10.01 22.64 0.25
C GLN A 375 11.22 22.01 0.93
N ALA A 376 12.10 22.85 1.48
CA ALA A 376 13.25 22.44 2.26
C ALA A 376 13.27 23.16 3.62
N ASP A 377 13.74 22.47 4.65
CA ASP A 377 13.77 22.90 6.05
C ASP A 377 12.37 22.86 6.72
N ASP A 378 12.15 23.64 7.79
CA ASP A 378 11.06 23.37 8.74
C ASP A 378 9.82 24.25 8.52
N ASN A 379 8.63 23.70 8.83
CA ASN A 379 7.38 24.45 8.98
C ASN A 379 6.94 25.23 7.72
N ASN A 380 7.24 24.71 6.53
CA ASN A 380 6.88 25.34 5.26
C ASN A 380 5.48 24.92 4.80
N ILE A 381 4.69 25.85 4.27
CA ILE A 381 3.35 25.57 3.74
C ILE A 381 3.24 26.05 2.29
N VAL A 382 2.89 25.14 1.38
CA VAL A 382 2.55 25.46 0.00
C VAL A 382 1.20 24.87 -0.35
N MET A 383 0.29 25.71 -0.86
CA MET A 383 -1.01 25.29 -1.38
C MET A 383 -1.14 25.80 -2.80
N SER A 384 -1.45 24.93 -3.75
CA SER A 384 -1.59 25.37 -5.13
C SER A 384 -2.70 24.68 -5.89
N THR A 385 -3.40 25.45 -6.71
CA THR A 385 -4.49 24.99 -7.56
C THR A 385 -4.22 25.40 -9.02
N GLN A 386 -4.45 24.47 -9.94
CA GLN A 386 -4.41 24.70 -11.38
C GLN A 386 -5.72 24.21 -11.99
N VAL A 387 -6.58 25.14 -12.41
CA VAL A 387 -7.88 24.84 -13.02
C VAL A 387 -7.87 25.31 -14.47
N GLY A 388 -7.97 24.37 -15.42
CA GLY A 388 -7.93 24.63 -16.85
C GLY A 388 -6.86 23.82 -17.58
N ASN A 389 -6.22 24.40 -18.61
CA ASN A 389 -5.37 23.64 -19.53
C ASN A 389 -3.94 24.19 -19.60
N GLY A 390 -2.93 23.31 -19.57
CA GLY A 390 -1.54 23.68 -19.86
C GLY A 390 -0.90 24.67 -18.87
N ASN A 391 -1.47 24.84 -17.67
CA ASN A 391 -0.89 25.73 -16.67
C ASN A 391 0.40 25.12 -16.11
N LEU A 392 1.41 25.97 -15.90
CA LEU A 392 2.73 25.62 -15.41
C LEU A 392 2.97 26.32 -14.06
N LEU A 393 3.36 25.54 -13.05
CA LEU A 393 3.65 26.04 -11.72
C LEU A 393 4.94 25.43 -11.18
N ASN A 394 5.88 26.27 -10.76
CA ASN A 394 7.01 25.87 -9.92
C ASN A 394 7.00 26.68 -8.62
N THR A 395 7.06 25.99 -7.48
CA THR A 395 7.24 26.63 -6.18
C THR A 395 8.45 26.02 -5.47
N PHE A 396 9.37 26.88 -5.04
CA PHE A 396 10.55 26.54 -4.27
C PHE A 396 10.54 27.35 -2.97
N GLN A 397 10.52 26.66 -1.84
CA GLN A 397 10.64 27.25 -0.51
C GLN A 397 11.85 26.65 0.19
N ASP A 398 12.88 27.46 0.42
CA ASP A 398 14.05 27.09 1.22
C ASP A 398 14.05 27.92 2.53
N GLY A 399 14.34 27.31 3.68
CA GLY A 399 14.32 27.96 4.99
C GLY A 399 13.00 27.81 5.74
N ASN A 400 12.96 28.30 6.99
CA ASN A 400 11.88 27.99 7.93
C ASN A 400 10.68 28.94 7.83
N GLY A 401 9.47 28.38 7.79
CA GLY A 401 8.23 29.13 7.94
C GLY A 401 7.76 29.87 6.69
N ASN A 402 8.16 29.44 5.48
CA ASN A 402 7.64 30.03 4.25
C ASN A 402 6.18 29.62 4.01
N ARG A 403 5.40 30.53 3.43
CA ARG A 403 4.00 30.29 3.05
C ARG A 403 3.71 30.74 1.61
N GLY A 404 3.35 29.80 0.75
CA GLY A 404 3.07 30.06 -0.66
C GLY A 404 1.65 29.61 -1.02
N ILE A 405 0.87 30.49 -1.63
CA ILE A 405 -0.44 30.14 -2.19
C ILE A 405 -0.44 30.50 -3.68
N THR A 406 -0.78 29.55 -4.55
CA THR A 406 -0.89 29.83 -5.99
C THR A 406 -2.22 29.31 -6.53
N SER A 407 -2.99 30.17 -7.21
CA SER A 407 -4.20 29.80 -7.93
C SER A 407 -4.07 30.22 -9.39
N GLN A 408 -4.09 29.25 -10.30
CA GLN A 408 -4.05 29.49 -11.75
C GLN A 408 -5.34 28.97 -12.37
N TYR A 409 -6.13 29.88 -12.93
CA TYR A 409 -7.34 29.58 -13.68
C TYR A 409 -7.22 30.02 -15.13
N GLY A 410 -7.51 29.10 -16.05
CA GLY A 410 -7.51 29.35 -17.49
C GLY A 410 -6.48 28.52 -18.25
N THR A 411 -5.79 29.11 -19.21
CA THR A 411 -4.97 28.35 -20.18
C THR A 411 -3.56 28.90 -20.29
N ASP A 412 -2.56 28.02 -20.31
CA ASP A 412 -1.14 28.36 -20.51
C ASP A 412 -0.59 29.42 -19.52
N ASN A 413 -1.15 29.51 -18.32
CA ASN A 413 -0.60 30.40 -17.29
C ASN A 413 0.68 29.80 -16.70
N ALA A 414 1.68 30.63 -16.40
CA ALA A 414 2.95 30.22 -15.82
C ALA A 414 3.21 30.98 -14.52
N ALA A 415 3.58 30.25 -13.46
CA ALA A 415 3.95 30.81 -12.17
C ALA A 415 5.24 30.16 -11.67
N LEU A 416 6.18 30.99 -11.24
CA LEU A 416 7.40 30.62 -10.54
C LEU A 416 7.45 31.38 -9.22
N LEU A 417 7.45 30.66 -8.11
CA LEU A 417 7.58 31.22 -6.76
C LEU A 417 8.85 30.66 -6.12
N VAL A 418 9.82 31.52 -5.83
CA VAL A 418 11.04 31.16 -5.08
C VAL A 418 11.08 31.99 -3.80
N GLN A 419 11.04 31.33 -2.65
CA GLN A 419 11.09 31.95 -1.33
C GLN A 419 12.25 31.37 -0.54
N ARG A 420 13.11 32.24 0.00
CA ARG A 420 14.23 31.84 0.86
C ARG A 420 14.19 32.55 2.21
N GLY A 421 13.75 31.86 3.25
CA GLY A 421 13.60 32.40 4.61
C GLY A 421 12.24 32.04 5.23
N GLY A 422 11.54 33.03 5.78
CA GLY A 422 10.19 32.91 6.32
C GLY A 422 9.26 33.88 5.61
N HIS A 423 9.18 33.76 4.28
CA HIS A 423 8.42 34.69 3.44
C HIS A 423 7.02 34.19 3.15
N SER A 424 6.14 35.11 2.75
CA SER A 424 4.83 34.74 2.24
C SER A 424 4.48 35.46 0.95
N TYR A 425 3.77 34.76 0.05
CA TYR A 425 3.29 35.31 -1.20
C TYR A 425 2.06 34.55 -1.72
N THR A 426 1.18 35.27 -2.40
CA THR A 426 0.03 34.70 -3.11
C THR A 426 0.09 35.08 -4.59
N ILE A 427 0.02 34.09 -5.48
CA ILE A 427 -0.13 34.27 -6.92
C ILE A 427 -1.56 33.91 -7.30
N GLU A 428 -2.26 34.81 -7.99
CA GLU A 428 -3.57 34.54 -8.59
C GLU A 428 -3.51 34.94 -10.06
N GLN A 429 -3.83 34.01 -10.96
CA GLN A 429 -3.84 34.23 -12.40
C GLN A 429 -5.18 33.76 -12.98
N ASP A 430 -5.92 34.67 -13.59
CA ASP A 430 -7.15 34.37 -14.34
C ASP A 430 -6.95 34.77 -15.81
N GLY A 431 -7.14 33.81 -16.71
CA GLY A 431 -7.14 34.04 -18.16
C GLY A 431 -6.12 33.19 -18.89
N THR A 432 -5.56 33.74 -19.97
CA THR A 432 -4.68 33.00 -20.88
C THR A 432 -3.28 33.60 -20.92
N GLY A 433 -2.25 32.77 -20.74
CA GLY A 433 -0.86 33.17 -20.94
C GLY A 433 -0.28 34.12 -19.88
N ASN A 434 -0.91 34.23 -18.70
CA ASN A 434 -0.40 35.06 -17.63
C ASN A 434 0.93 34.49 -17.10
N GLN A 435 1.86 35.36 -16.73
CA GLN A 435 3.17 34.95 -16.21
C GLN A 435 3.48 35.67 -14.90
N ALA A 436 3.97 34.92 -13.92
CA ALA A 436 4.39 35.43 -12.62
C ALA A 436 5.74 34.81 -12.26
N ASN A 437 6.74 35.64 -11.95
CA ASN A 437 8.05 35.21 -11.48
C ASN A 437 8.39 35.99 -10.21
N ILE A 438 8.33 35.30 -9.07
CA ILE A 438 8.47 35.86 -7.74
C ILE A 438 9.75 35.29 -7.14
N LEU A 439 10.65 36.17 -6.71
CA LEU A 439 11.85 35.84 -5.95
C LEU A 439 11.86 36.65 -4.65
N GLN A 440 11.64 35.98 -3.53
CA GLN A 440 11.70 36.58 -2.19
C GLN A 440 12.90 36.06 -1.42
N LEU A 441 13.78 36.97 -1.02
CA LEU A 441 15.02 36.66 -0.33
C LEU A 441 15.12 37.46 0.98
N GLY A 442 15.87 36.94 1.95
CA GLY A 442 16.23 37.68 3.15
C GLY A 442 17.23 38.83 2.90
N PRO A 443 17.61 39.59 3.94
CA PRO A 443 18.48 40.77 3.83
C PRO A 443 19.87 40.53 3.21
N ASN A 444 20.33 39.27 3.21
CA ASN A 444 21.61 38.84 2.66
C ASN A 444 21.48 38.11 1.31
N GLY A 445 20.29 38.05 0.72
CA GLY A 445 20.05 37.37 -0.55
C GLY A 445 20.71 38.05 -1.74
N ASN A 446 20.98 37.28 -2.78
CA ASN A 446 21.58 37.73 -4.02
C ASN A 446 20.69 37.37 -5.22
N PHE A 447 20.07 38.38 -5.82
CA PHE A 447 19.21 38.23 -7.00
C PHE A 447 19.88 37.58 -8.21
N ASN A 448 21.22 37.60 -8.30
CA ASN A 448 21.95 37.01 -9.43
C ASN A 448 22.21 35.51 -9.29
N THR A 449 22.18 34.97 -8.07
CA THR A 449 22.56 33.57 -7.79
C THR A 449 21.47 32.77 -7.12
N ASP A 450 20.48 33.44 -6.53
CA ASP A 450 19.44 32.79 -5.73
C ASP A 450 18.14 32.56 -6.52
N GLY A 451 18.09 33.06 -7.75
CA GLY A 451 17.02 32.73 -8.69
C GLY A 451 17.11 31.27 -9.16
N ILE A 452 15.95 30.69 -9.43
CA ILE A 452 15.81 29.36 -10.00
C ILE A 452 15.02 29.51 -11.31
N ASP A 453 15.43 28.83 -12.37
CA ASP A 453 14.68 28.84 -13.62
C ASP A 453 13.45 27.93 -13.52
N CYS A 454 12.38 28.31 -14.22
CA CYS A 454 11.19 27.46 -14.31
C CYS A 454 11.49 26.29 -15.26
N SER A 455 11.70 25.10 -14.69
CA SER A 455 11.93 23.85 -15.41
C SER A 455 11.20 22.70 -14.72
N PHE A 456 10.75 21.72 -15.50
CA PHE A 456 10.14 20.49 -14.99
C PHE A 456 11.09 19.31 -15.22
N LEU A 457 11.13 18.40 -14.27
CA LEU A 457 11.80 17.11 -14.45
C LEU A 457 10.96 16.23 -15.37
N ASP A 458 11.62 15.31 -16.08
CA ASP A 458 10.92 14.28 -16.83
C ASP A 458 10.21 13.34 -15.84
N PRO A 459 8.92 12.98 -16.07
CA PRO A 459 8.19 12.09 -15.19
C PRO A 459 8.87 10.74 -15.06
N ASN A 460 8.93 10.21 -13.83
CA ASN A 460 9.55 8.93 -13.56
C ASN A 460 8.58 7.79 -13.90
N ASN A 461 8.94 6.94 -14.86
CA ASN A 461 8.15 5.75 -15.19
C ASN A 461 8.84 4.51 -14.62
N PRO A 462 8.44 4.02 -13.43
CA PRO A 462 9.11 2.90 -12.82
C PRO A 462 8.82 1.61 -13.60
N THR A 463 9.84 0.77 -13.70
CA THR A 463 9.66 -0.63 -14.10
C THR A 463 9.30 -1.46 -12.88
N MET A 464 8.19 -2.21 -12.94
CA MET A 464 7.78 -3.13 -11.89
C MET A 464 8.46 -4.48 -12.10
N ASN A 465 9.23 -4.92 -11.10
CA ASN A 465 9.93 -6.20 -11.14
C ASN A 465 9.26 -7.15 -10.14
N TYR A 466 8.30 -7.93 -10.65
CA TYR A 466 7.61 -8.95 -9.86
C TYR A 466 8.51 -10.18 -9.64
N PRO A 467 8.41 -10.87 -8.49
CA PRO A 467 9.19 -12.07 -8.24
C PRO A 467 8.75 -13.21 -9.16
N ASP A 468 9.72 -13.89 -9.79
CA ASP A 468 9.47 -15.11 -10.55
C ASP A 468 9.29 -16.30 -9.60
N LEU A 469 8.04 -16.63 -9.30
CA LEU A 469 7.68 -17.72 -8.40
C LEU A 469 7.43 -19.02 -9.18
N ASP A 470 8.08 -20.11 -8.75
CA ASP A 470 7.83 -21.43 -9.31
C ASP A 470 6.52 -22.03 -8.78
N PHE A 471 5.48 -21.86 -9.58
CA PHE A 471 4.13 -22.37 -9.32
C PHE A 471 3.91 -23.82 -9.75
N ASN A 472 4.80 -24.40 -10.56
CA ASN A 472 4.49 -25.66 -11.26
C ASN A 472 4.68 -26.88 -10.36
N LEU A 473 3.67 -27.74 -10.32
CA LEU A 473 3.73 -29.05 -9.67
C LEU A 473 3.89 -30.18 -10.70
N SER A 474 4.96 -30.94 -10.52
CA SER A 474 5.14 -32.24 -11.17
C SER A 474 4.09 -33.25 -10.69
N ASP A 475 3.75 -34.21 -11.56
CA ASP A 475 2.86 -35.31 -11.21
C ASP A 475 3.44 -36.14 -10.07
N ILE A 476 2.57 -36.58 -9.17
CA ILE A 476 2.93 -37.53 -8.12
C ILE A 476 2.98 -38.91 -8.76
N CYS A 477 4.04 -39.68 -8.47
CA CYS A 477 4.20 -41.05 -8.98
C CYS A 477 4.23 -41.14 -10.52
N SER A 478 4.90 -40.21 -11.22
CA SER A 478 5.00 -40.27 -12.68
C SER A 478 5.69 -41.57 -13.14
N GLY A 479 4.95 -42.45 -13.81
CA GLY A 479 5.45 -43.74 -14.31
C GLY A 479 5.25 -44.94 -13.37
N CYS A 480 4.45 -44.80 -12.31
CA CYS A 480 3.97 -45.93 -11.51
C CYS A 480 2.82 -46.70 -12.17
#